data_AF-C6AQZ3-F1
#
_entry.id   AF-C6AQZ3-F1
#
_cell.length_a   1.000
_cell.length_b   1.000
_cell.length_c   1.000
_cell.angle_alpha   90.00
_cell.angle_beta   90.00
_cell.angle_gamma   90.00
#
_symmetry.space_group_name_H-M   'P 1'
#
loop_
_entity.id
_entity.type
_entity.pdbx_description
1 polymer ?
#
loop_
_entity_poly.entity_id
_entity_poly.type
_entity_poly.pdbx_seq_one_letter_code
_entity_poly.pdbx_strand_id
1 'polypeptide(L)'
;MFALGCVQALQCHKNTCPTGVTTHNPRLQKGLDPTDKTNRVANYHRQMVHDVEMIAHSCGVRQPKDLGRHHVRLVTENGLSKPLNEIFPI
;
A
#
# COMPACT_ATOMS: atom_id res chain seq x y z
N MET A 1 0.90 -5.19 6.26
CA MET A 1 0.21 -6.36 6.88
C MET A 1 -0.06 -7.49 5.90
N PHE A 2 -0.68 -7.25 4.74
CA PHE A 2 -0.97 -8.32 3.76
C PHE A 2 0.28 -9.01 3.20
N ALA A 3 1.31 -8.26 2.82
CA ALA A 3 2.57 -8.82 2.35
C ALA A 3 3.24 -9.75 3.39
N LEU A 4 3.07 -9.45 4.68
CA LEU A 4 3.53 -10.25 5.82
C LEU A 4 2.67 -11.51 6.06
N GLY A 5 1.53 -11.64 5.37
CA GLY A 5 0.62 -12.79 5.46
C GLY A 5 -0.62 -12.58 6.32
N CYS A 6 -1.09 -11.35 6.51
CA CYS A 6 -2.44 -11.15 7.05
C CYS A 6 -3.49 -11.65 6.05
N VAL A 7 -4.47 -12.42 6.52
CA VAL A 7 -5.57 -12.98 5.72
C VAL A 7 -6.94 -12.41 6.11
N GLN A 8 -6.95 -11.29 6.85
CA GLN A 8 -8.17 -10.65 7.35
C GLN A 8 -9.09 -11.57 8.16
N ALA A 9 -8.50 -12.43 9.00
CA ALA A 9 -9.28 -13.31 9.89
C ALA A 9 -10.09 -12.56 10.97
N LEU A 10 -9.78 -11.27 11.23
CA LEU A 10 -10.42 -10.43 12.26
C LEU A 10 -10.30 -10.99 13.70
N GLN A 11 -9.23 -11.74 13.97
CA GLN A 11 -8.97 -12.38 15.28
C GLN A 11 -7.79 -11.78 16.04
N CYS A 12 -7.33 -10.57 15.67
CA CYS A 12 -6.10 -10.00 16.20
C CYS A 12 -6.10 -9.88 17.74
N HIS A 13 -7.24 -9.48 18.32
CA HIS A 13 -7.44 -9.33 19.76
C HIS A 13 -7.60 -10.66 20.51
N LYS A 14 -7.88 -11.77 19.82
CA LYS A 14 -8.18 -13.07 20.43
C LYS A 14 -6.92 -13.90 20.72
N ASN A 15 -5.73 -13.40 20.36
CA ASN A 15 -4.48 -14.14 20.46
C ASN A 15 -4.42 -15.43 19.60
N THR A 16 -5.34 -15.58 18.62
CA THR A 16 -5.49 -16.77 17.77
C THR A 16 -5.20 -16.51 16.29
N CYS A 17 -4.33 -15.53 15.98
CA CYS A 17 -3.99 -15.20 14.60
C CYS A 17 -3.48 -16.45 13.84
N PRO A 18 -4.16 -16.89 12.76
CA PRO A 18 -3.82 -18.14 12.07
C PRO A 18 -2.49 -18.08 11.33
N THR A 19 -1.99 -16.87 11.03
CA THR A 19 -0.73 -16.66 10.31
C THR A 19 0.41 -16.19 11.20
N GLY A 20 0.21 -16.22 12.53
CA GLY A 20 1.26 -15.94 13.52
C GLY A 20 1.61 -14.46 13.70
N VAL A 21 0.96 -13.54 12.99
CA VAL A 21 1.32 -12.11 12.99
C VAL A 21 1.02 -11.44 14.34
N THR A 22 -0.15 -11.71 14.93
CA THR A 22 -0.58 -11.11 16.21
C THR A 22 -0.99 -12.20 17.19
N THR A 23 0.00 -12.89 17.76
CA THR A 23 -0.21 -13.91 18.79
C THR A 23 1.04 -14.05 19.66
N HIS A 24 0.84 -14.36 20.93
CA HIS A 24 1.84 -14.78 21.90
C HIS A 24 1.89 -16.32 22.04
N ASN A 25 1.02 -17.05 21.34
CA ASN A 25 1.05 -18.51 21.35
C ASN A 25 2.22 -19.00 20.49
N PRO A 26 3.24 -19.67 21.06
CA PRO A 26 4.43 -20.11 20.31
C PRO A 26 4.10 -21.06 19.16
N ARG A 27 3.01 -21.84 19.27
CA ARG A 27 2.56 -22.74 18.19
C ARG A 27 2.08 -21.94 16.97
N LEU A 28 1.37 -20.83 17.18
CA LEU A 28 0.84 -19.99 16.10
C LEU A 28 1.92 -19.06 15.54
N GLN A 29 2.84 -18.57 16.36
CA GLN A 29 3.97 -17.74 15.92
C GLN A 29 4.87 -18.43 14.89
N LYS A 30 4.92 -19.77 14.87
CA LYS A 30 5.60 -20.54 13.81
C LYS A 30 5.10 -20.20 12.41
N GLY A 31 3.86 -19.71 12.28
CA GLY A 31 3.32 -19.21 11.02
C GLY A 31 3.96 -17.90 10.55
N LEU A 32 4.69 -17.17 11.41
CA LEU A 32 5.47 -15.97 11.10
C LEU A 32 6.93 -16.33 10.84
N ASP A 33 7.19 -17.11 9.79
CA ASP A 33 8.53 -17.50 9.37
C ASP A 33 9.27 -16.34 8.69
N PRO A 34 10.37 -15.82 9.28
CA PRO A 34 11.16 -14.74 8.69
C PRO A 34 11.82 -15.12 7.36
N THR A 35 12.12 -16.40 7.14
CA THR A 35 12.85 -16.86 5.93
C THR A 35 12.00 -16.73 4.66
N ASP A 36 10.69 -16.99 4.76
CA ASP A 36 9.72 -16.73 3.69
C ASP A 36 9.25 -15.27 3.68
N LYS A 37 8.72 -14.80 4.82
CA LYS A 37 7.92 -13.57 4.85
C LYS A 37 8.72 -12.30 4.59
N THR A 38 10.02 -12.29 4.90
CA THR A 38 10.89 -11.15 4.59
C THR A 38 10.96 -10.91 3.08
N ASN A 39 11.09 -11.97 2.29
CA ASN A 39 11.13 -11.86 0.83
C ASN A 39 9.82 -11.30 0.27
N ARG A 40 8.69 -11.72 0.82
CA ARG A 40 7.36 -11.20 0.41
C ARG A 40 7.23 -9.71 0.69
N VAL A 41 7.65 -9.25 1.86
CA VAL A 41 7.63 -7.82 2.22
C VAL A 41 8.59 -7.02 1.34
N ALA A 42 9.81 -7.53 1.10
CA ALA A 42 10.78 -6.89 0.23
C ALA A 42 10.27 -6.77 -1.21
N ASN A 43 9.66 -7.83 -1.76
CA ASN A 43 9.07 -7.82 -3.10
C ASN A 43 7.93 -6.81 -3.21
N TYR A 44 7.03 -6.79 -2.22
CA TYR A 44 5.94 -5.82 -2.18
C TYR A 44 6.46 -4.37 -2.16
N HIS A 45 7.47 -4.08 -1.33
CA HIS A 45 8.07 -2.75 -1.28
C HIS A 45 8.72 -2.36 -2.62
N ARG A 46 9.52 -3.27 -3.21
CA ARG A 46 10.15 -3.01 -4.52
C ARG A 46 9.12 -2.74 -5.62
N GLN A 47 8.03 -3.51 -5.66
CA GLN A 47 6.95 -3.29 -6.62
C GLN A 47 6.25 -1.95 -6.39
N MET A 48 5.94 -1.61 -5.13
CA MET A 48 5.33 -0.31 -4.79
C MET A 48 6.18 0.86 -5.28
N VAL A 49 7.50 0.81 -5.05
CA VAL A 49 8.42 1.86 -5.53
C VAL A 49 8.37 1.95 -7.06
N HIS A 50 8.48 0.83 -7.75
CA HIS A 50 8.42 0.78 -9.21
C HIS A 50 7.11 1.36 -9.75
N ASP A 51 5.96 0.97 -9.20
CA ASP A 51 4.64 1.43 -9.66
C ASP A 51 4.47 2.93 -9.47
N VAL A 52 4.92 3.47 -8.33
CA VAL A 52 4.84 4.91 -8.04
C VAL A 52 5.80 5.69 -8.97
N GLU A 53 6.99 5.17 -9.24
CA GLU A 53 7.93 5.76 -10.21
C GLU A 53 7.37 5.73 -11.63
N MET A 54 6.70 4.65 -12.03
CA MET A 54 6.04 4.54 -13.33
C MET A 54 4.95 5.61 -13.51
N ILE A 55 4.14 5.85 -12.48
CA ILE A 55 3.14 6.93 -12.51
C ILE A 55 3.83 8.30 -12.60
N ALA A 56 4.86 8.54 -11.79
CA ALA A 56 5.60 9.79 -11.79
C ALA A 56 6.21 10.08 -13.18
N HIS A 57 6.84 9.08 -13.79
CA HIS A 57 7.42 9.19 -15.12
C HIS A 57 6.34 9.47 -16.19
N SER A 58 5.19 8.79 -16.10
CA SER A 58 4.05 9.01 -16.99
C SER A 58 3.47 10.43 -16.89
N CYS A 59 3.54 11.04 -15.70
CA CYS A 59 3.16 12.43 -15.47
C CYS A 59 4.26 13.44 -15.87
N GLY A 60 5.42 12.99 -16.34
CA GLY A 60 6.52 13.87 -16.79
C GLY A 60 7.39 14.44 -15.67
N VAL A 61 7.31 13.88 -14.45
CA VAL A 61 8.13 14.33 -13.32
C VAL A 61 9.28 13.36 -13.01
N ARG A 62 10.39 13.89 -12.47
CA ARG A 62 11.61 13.10 -12.21
C ARG A 62 11.51 12.19 -10.98
N GLN A 63 10.66 12.55 -10.03
CA GLN A 63 10.51 11.86 -8.75
C GLN A 63 9.08 12.04 -8.24
N PRO A 64 8.52 11.07 -7.49
CA PRO A 64 7.12 11.12 -7.07
C PRO A 64 6.73 12.36 -6.25
N LYS A 65 7.67 12.94 -5.50
CA LYS A 65 7.43 14.16 -4.71
C LYS A 65 7.24 15.43 -5.53
N ASP A 66 7.58 15.39 -6.82
CA ASP A 66 7.36 16.51 -7.74
C ASP A 66 5.94 16.49 -8.34
N LEU A 67 5.14 15.44 -8.05
CA LEU A 67 3.73 15.44 -8.36
C LEU A 67 3.04 16.59 -7.64
N GLY A 68 2.12 17.22 -8.35
CA GLY A 68 1.47 18.47 -7.94
C GLY A 68 0.01 18.48 -8.38
N ARG A 69 -0.76 19.46 -7.89
CA ARG A 69 -2.21 19.52 -8.15
C ARG A 69 -2.57 19.57 -9.64
N HIS A 70 -1.70 20.10 -10.50
CA HIS A 70 -1.93 20.12 -11.95
C HIS A 70 -1.79 18.75 -12.63
N HIS A 71 -1.18 17.76 -11.97
CA HIS A 71 -1.05 16.38 -12.49
C HIS A 71 -2.28 15.50 -12.22
N VAL A 72 -3.25 15.99 -11.43
CA VAL A 72 -4.40 15.19 -10.97
C VAL A 72 -5.70 15.76 -11.52
N ARG A 73 -6.59 14.87 -11.98
CA ARG A 73 -7.98 15.20 -12.33
C ARG A 73 -8.94 14.41 -11.45
N LEU A 74 -10.00 15.06 -10.97
CA LEU A 74 -11.07 14.42 -10.21
C LEU A 74 -12.35 14.35 -11.03
N VAL A 75 -13.00 13.19 -11.04
CA VAL A 75 -14.37 13.06 -11.56
C VAL A 75 -15.31 13.62 -10.52
N THR A 76 -16.05 14.66 -10.89
CA THR A 76 -16.98 15.36 -10.00
C THR A 76 -18.38 14.75 -10.05
N GLU A 77 -19.29 15.18 -9.17
CA GLU A 77 -20.65 14.63 -9.04
C GLU A 77 -21.46 14.68 -10.35
N ASN A 78 -21.18 15.65 -11.22
CA ASN A 78 -21.81 15.76 -12.53
C ASN A 78 -21.17 14.85 -13.61
N GLY A 79 -20.24 13.97 -13.22
CA GLY A 79 -19.51 13.05 -14.10
C GLY A 79 -18.38 13.70 -14.90
N LEU A 80 -18.18 15.02 -14.82
CA LEU A 80 -17.13 15.72 -15.54
C LEU A 80 -15.83 15.71 -14.74
N SER A 81 -14.70 15.56 -15.45
CA SER A 81 -13.38 15.65 -14.83
C SER A 81 -12.90 17.10 -14.74
N LYS A 82 -12.45 17.51 -13.56
CA LYS A 82 -11.83 18.83 -13.33
C LYS A 82 -10.40 18.69 -12.78
N PRO A 83 -9.45 19.55 -13.17
CA PRO A 83 -8.11 19.59 -12.58
C PRO A 83 -8.17 19.86 -11.07
N LEU A 84 -7.31 19.19 -10.29
CA LEU A 84 -7.29 19.34 -8.83
C LEU A 84 -6.87 20.76 -8.39
N ASN A 85 -6.03 21.45 -9.17
CA ASN A 85 -5.62 22.83 -8.89
C ASN A 85 -6.74 23.87 -9.09
N GLU A 86 -7.78 23.56 -9.89
CA GLU A 86 -8.96 24.41 -10.01
C GLU A 86 -9.93 24.20 -8.83
N ILE A 87 -10.06 22.95 -8.37
CA ILE A 87 -10.94 22.61 -7.23
C ILE A 87 -10.34 23.14 -5.92
N PHE A 88 -9.02 22.98 -5.75
CA PHE A 88 -8.27 23.46 -4.61
C PHE A 88 -7.12 24.35 -5.10
N PRO A 89 -7.34 25.66 -5.24
CA PRO A 89 -6.25 26.61 -5.51
C PRO A 89 -5.31 26.74 -4.30
N ILE A 90 -4.08 27.19 -4.54
CA ILE A 90 -3.09 27.53 -3.50
C ILE A 90 -3.15 29.04 -3.27
#